data_AF-A0A9D1XCY7-F1
#
_entry.id   AF-A0A9D1XCY7-F1
#
_cell.length_a   1.000
_cell.length_b   1.000
_cell.length_c   1.000
_cell.angle_alpha   90.00
_cell.angle_beta   90.00
_cell.angle_gamma   90.00
#
_symmetry.space_group_name_H-M   'P 1'
#
loop_
_entity.id
_entity.type
_entity.pdbx_description
1 polymer ?
#
loop_
_entity_poly.entity_id
_entity_poly.type
_entity_poly.pdbx_seq_one_letter_code
_entity_poly.pdbx_strand_id
1 'polypeptide(L)'
;MKTIRRQPPTDLGGYRVMRFRDYEKRVQTDFITGKEELTSLPQSNVLYFELEREAWCCFRPSGTEPKLKIYFGIKGKTEKDAEIQLTTLKDAVKNFINSTEEKNER
;
A
#
# COMPACT_ATOMS: atom_id res chain seq x y z
N MET A 1 -9.59 3.16 -5.69
CA MET A 1 -8.77 3.81 -4.63
C MET A 1 -9.56 4.42 -3.47
N LYS A 2 -10.78 4.98 -3.64
CA LYS A 2 -11.54 5.57 -2.52
C LYS A 2 -11.77 4.60 -1.34
N THR A 3 -12.12 3.35 -1.61
CA THR A 3 -12.36 2.33 -0.58
C THR A 3 -11.09 2.02 0.22
N ILE A 4 -9.98 1.74 -0.47
CA ILE A 4 -8.66 1.51 0.16
C ILE A 4 -8.24 2.71 1.02
N ARG A 5 -8.51 3.95 0.56
CA ARG A 5 -8.21 5.16 1.32
C ARG A 5 -9.06 5.32 2.59
N ARG A 6 -10.31 4.86 2.58
CA ARG A 6 -11.21 4.91 3.75
C ARG A 6 -10.93 3.79 4.74
N GLN A 7 -10.48 2.65 4.25
CA GLN A 7 -10.22 1.44 5.01
C GLN A 7 -8.87 0.85 4.57
N PRO A 8 -7.75 1.50 4.94
CA PRO A 8 -6.43 0.98 4.62
C PRO A 8 -6.22 -0.38 5.31
N PRO A 9 -5.61 -1.37 4.63
CA PRO A 9 -5.29 -2.64 5.26
C PRO A 9 -4.25 -2.44 6.37
N THR A 10 -4.31 -3.28 7.40
CA THR A 10 -3.31 -3.35 8.48
C THR A 10 -2.28 -4.46 8.27
N ASP A 11 -2.54 -5.37 7.33
CA ASP A 11 -1.62 -6.43 6.89
C ASP A 11 -1.74 -6.62 5.38
N LEU A 12 -0.61 -6.89 4.73
CA LEU A 12 -0.54 -7.27 3.32
C LEU A 12 0.44 -8.44 3.15
N GLY A 13 -0.08 -9.65 2.95
CA GLY A 13 0.77 -10.82 2.67
C GLY A 13 1.66 -11.23 3.83
N GLY A 14 1.17 -11.09 5.07
CA GLY A 14 1.94 -11.36 6.28
C GLY A 14 2.97 -10.26 6.58
N TYR A 15 2.80 -9.09 6.00
CA TYR A 15 3.50 -7.87 6.39
C TYR A 15 2.53 -6.94 7.11
N ARG A 16 2.79 -6.71 8.40
CA ARG A 16 2.11 -5.64 9.12
C ARG A 16 2.39 -4.29 8.45
N VAL A 17 1.33 -3.51 8.24
CA VAL A 17 1.44 -2.11 7.80
C VAL A 17 1.84 -1.27 9.01
N MET A 18 3.01 -0.64 8.92
CA MET A 18 3.57 0.21 9.96
C MET A 18 3.05 1.64 9.84
N ARG A 19 3.05 2.17 8.62
CA ARG A 19 2.55 3.52 8.31
C ARG A 19 1.80 3.54 7.00
N PHE A 20 0.79 4.40 6.94
CA PHE A 20 0.00 4.67 5.76
C PHE A 20 0.10 6.15 5.43
N ARG A 21 0.45 6.47 4.18
CA ARG A 21 0.54 7.85 3.70
C ARG A 21 -0.45 8.05 2.56
N ASP A 22 -1.36 9.00 2.75
CA ASP A 22 -2.30 9.46 1.74
C ASP A 22 -1.83 10.82 1.23
N TYR A 23 -1.13 10.81 0.09
CA TYR A 23 -0.59 12.03 -0.50
C TYR A 23 -1.68 12.99 -0.98
N GLU A 24 -2.89 12.50 -1.23
CA GLU A 24 -4.00 13.36 -1.67
C GLU A 24 -4.48 14.21 -0.50
N LYS A 25 -4.61 13.59 0.67
CA LYS A 25 -4.94 14.27 1.94
C LYS A 25 -3.73 14.93 2.61
N ARG A 26 -2.51 14.61 2.16
CA ARG A 26 -1.23 14.94 2.82
C ARG A 26 -1.18 14.44 4.26
N VAL A 27 -1.80 13.32 4.56
CA VAL A 27 -1.81 12.73 5.91
C VAL A 27 -0.92 11.49 5.93
N GLN A 28 -0.13 11.36 6.99
CA GLN A 28 0.54 10.14 7.37
C GLN A 28 -0.07 9.63 8.68
N THR A 29 -0.48 8.37 8.69
CA THR A 29 -0.98 7.66 9.85
C THR A 29 0.05 6.60 10.25
N ASP A 30 0.51 6.64 11.50
CA ASP A 30 1.37 5.61 12.08
C ASP A 30 0.50 4.58 12.81
N PHE A 31 0.43 3.35 12.30
CA PHE A 31 -0.42 2.28 12.84
C PHE A 31 0.17 1.59 14.07
N ILE A 32 1.38 1.97 14.49
CA ILE A 32 1.98 1.47 15.72
C ILE A 32 1.56 2.35 16.89
N THR A 33 1.55 3.66 16.68
CA THR A 33 1.23 4.66 17.71
C THR A 33 -0.19 5.19 17.63
N GLY A 34 -0.87 5.02 16.49
CA GLY A 34 -2.18 5.59 16.19
C GLY A 34 -2.14 7.09 15.89
N LYS A 35 -0.95 7.70 15.76
CA LYS A 35 -0.82 9.13 15.50
C LYS A 35 -1.03 9.44 14.02
N GLU A 36 -1.66 10.58 13.76
CA GLU A 36 -1.77 11.17 12.43
C GLU A 36 -1.05 12.51 12.38
N GLU A 37 -0.36 12.76 11.28
CA GLU A 37 0.36 14.00 11.03
C GLU A 37 0.18 14.50 9.60
N LEU A 38 0.19 15.83 9.46
CA LEU A 38 0.18 16.46 8.15
C LEU A 38 1.59 16.48 7.57
N THR A 39 1.72 16.04 6.33
CA THR A 39 2.97 16.02 5.57
C THR A 39 3.13 17.29 4.75
N SER A 40 4.37 17.75 4.56
CA SER A 40 4.71 18.87 3.67
C SER A 40 4.89 18.45 2.20
N LEU A 41 4.66 17.16 1.88
CA LEU A 41 4.86 16.62 0.55
C LEU A 41 3.76 17.09 -0.43
N PRO A 42 4.07 17.20 -1.74
CA PRO A 42 3.10 17.61 -2.75
C PRO A 42 1.87 16.70 -2.80
N GLN A 43 0.71 17.29 -3.08
CA GLN A 43 -0.52 16.53 -3.29
C GLN A 43 -0.43 15.68 -4.54
N SER A 44 -0.78 14.40 -4.41
CA SER A 44 -0.93 13.49 -5.53
C SER A 44 -1.86 12.33 -5.15
N ASN A 45 -2.54 11.73 -6.12
CA ASN A 45 -3.37 10.55 -5.85
C ASN A 45 -2.48 9.30 -5.72
N VAL A 46 -1.75 9.23 -4.61
CA VAL A 46 -0.84 8.13 -4.27
C VAL A 46 -1.17 7.69 -2.85
N LEU A 47 -1.27 6.38 -2.68
CA LEU A 47 -1.33 5.73 -1.38
C LEU A 47 -0.02 4.97 -1.18
N TYR A 48 0.66 5.20 -0.07
CA TYR A 48 1.93 4.54 0.25
C TYR A 48 1.80 3.78 1.57
N PHE A 49 2.24 2.53 1.56
CA PHE A 49 2.22 1.63 2.69
C PHE A 49 3.66 1.30 3.04
N GLU A 50 4.09 1.77 4.20
CA GLU A 50 5.33 1.35 4.84
C GLU A 50 5.02 0.07 5.62
N LEU A 51 5.71 -1.00 5.31
CA LEU A 51 5.49 -2.32 5.86
C LEU A 51 6.64 -2.68 6.82
N GLU A 52 6.42 -3.67 7.66
CA GLU A 52 7.50 -4.24 8.46
C GLU A 52 8.62 -4.83 7.58
N ARG A 53 9.76 -5.15 8.19
CA ARG A 53 10.95 -5.69 7.48
C ARG A 53 11.45 -4.79 6.34
N GLU A 54 11.28 -3.47 6.50
CA GLU A 54 11.72 -2.46 5.52
C GLU A 54 11.08 -2.65 4.12
N ALA A 55 9.96 -3.35 4.05
CA ALA A 55 9.18 -3.50 2.84
C ALA A 55 8.24 -2.30 2.64
N TRP A 56 7.79 -2.09 1.41
CA TRP A 56 6.79 -1.08 1.10
C TRP A 56 6.03 -1.41 -0.18
N CYS A 57 4.82 -0.87 -0.31
CA CYS A 57 4.14 -0.82 -1.60
C CYS A 57 3.41 0.51 -1.77
N CYS A 58 3.19 0.94 -3.01
CA CYS A 58 2.40 2.14 -3.28
C CYS A 58 1.46 1.97 -4.47
N PHE A 59 0.27 2.57 -4.34
CA PHE A 59 -0.81 2.50 -5.31
C PHE A 59 -1.00 3.88 -5.94
N ARG A 60 -0.94 3.92 -7.27
CA ARG A 60 -1.10 5.15 -8.05
C ARG A 60 -1.97 4.90 -9.27
N PRO A 61 -3.07 5.62 -9.48
CA PRO A 61 -3.83 5.52 -10.71
C PRO A 61 -3.01 6.14 -11.86
N SER A 62 -3.07 5.53 -13.02
CA SER A 62 -2.51 6.11 -14.24
C SER A 62 -3.33 7.36 -14.60
N GLY A 63 -2.66 8.47 -14.89
CA GLY A 63 -3.33 9.74 -15.18
C GLY A 63 -4.04 9.77 -16.54
N THR A 64 -3.75 8.82 -17.43
CA THR A 64 -4.21 8.82 -18.82
C THR A 64 -4.98 7.56 -19.22
N GLU A 65 -4.98 6.51 -18.39
CA GLU A 65 -5.65 5.24 -18.67
C GLU A 65 -6.30 4.68 -17.40
N PRO A 66 -7.37 3.87 -17.49
CA PRO A 66 -8.03 3.25 -16.34
C PRO A 66 -7.20 2.08 -15.79
N LYS A 67 -5.95 2.35 -15.38
CA LYS A 67 -5.02 1.37 -14.83
C LYS A 67 -4.52 1.80 -13.47
N LEU A 68 -4.49 0.87 -12.51
CA LEU A 68 -3.82 1.06 -11.23
C LEU A 68 -2.37 0.57 -11.33
N LYS A 69 -1.40 1.46 -11.14
CA LYS A 69 0.03 1.11 -11.04
C LYS A 69 0.36 0.80 -9.58
N ILE A 70 1.06 -0.31 -9.37
CA ILE A 70 1.48 -0.77 -8.06
C ILE A 70 2.99 -0.96 -8.08
N TYR A 71 3.67 -0.34 -7.12
CA TYR A 71 5.11 -0.48 -6.93
C TYR A 71 5.38 -1.18 -5.61
N PHE A 72 6.47 -1.91 -5.54
CA PHE A 72 6.87 -2.71 -4.38
C PHE A 72 8.37 -2.54 -4.13
N GLY A 73 8.76 -2.55 -2.87
CA GLY A 73 10.14 -2.74 -2.44
C GLY A 73 10.19 -3.77 -1.32
N ILE A 74 11.16 -4.69 -1.41
CA ILE A 74 11.39 -5.76 -0.45
C ILE A 74 12.86 -5.77 -0.07
N LYS A 75 13.14 -6.03 1.20
CA LYS A 75 14.49 -6.30 1.70
C LYS A 75 14.58 -7.77 2.14
N GLY A 76 15.08 -8.62 1.25
CA GLY A 76 15.38 -10.02 1.57
C GLY A 76 16.77 -10.19 2.17
N LYS A 77 17.02 -11.34 2.81
CA LYS A 77 18.34 -11.76 3.29
C LYS A 77 19.27 -12.16 2.13
N THR A 78 18.68 -12.63 1.04
CA THR A 78 19.32 -12.97 -0.23
C THR A 78 18.42 -12.53 -1.37
N GLU A 79 18.93 -12.53 -2.60
CA GLU A 79 18.13 -12.23 -3.79
C GLU A 79 16.93 -13.19 -3.93
N LYS A 80 17.18 -14.51 -3.79
CA LYS A 80 16.13 -15.53 -3.85
C LYS A 80 15.06 -15.34 -2.77
N ASP A 81 15.48 -14.99 -1.55
CA ASP A 81 14.55 -14.69 -0.45
C ASP A 81 13.71 -13.44 -0.77
N ALA A 82 14.32 -12.39 -1.33
CA ALA A 82 13.62 -11.19 -1.76
C ALA A 82 12.59 -11.47 -2.88
N GLU A 83 12.93 -12.33 -3.84
CA GLU A 83 12.02 -12.73 -4.94
C GLU A 83 10.80 -13.48 -4.44
N ILE A 84 10.99 -14.43 -3.51
CA ILE A 84 9.90 -15.19 -2.90
C ILE A 84 8.97 -14.24 -2.15
N GLN A 85 9.54 -13.41 -1.27
CA GLN A 85 8.79 -12.42 -0.50
C GLN A 85 8.05 -11.41 -1.38
N LEU A 86 8.68 -10.96 -2.47
CA LEU A 86 8.06 -10.05 -3.45
C LEU A 86 6.87 -10.71 -4.16
N THR A 87 6.99 -11.98 -4.51
CA THR A 87 5.90 -12.72 -5.16
C THR A 87 4.72 -12.88 -4.21
N THR A 88 4.98 -13.28 -2.96
CA THR A 88 3.94 -13.39 -1.92
C THR A 88 3.22 -12.05 -1.69
N LEU A 89 3.96 -10.94 -1.57
CA LEU A 89 3.36 -9.62 -1.37
C LEU A 89 2.53 -9.19 -2.58
N LYS A 90 3.02 -9.43 -3.81
CA LYS A 90 2.30 -9.11 -5.04
C LYS A 90 0.96 -9.86 -5.11
N ASP A 91 0.96 -11.15 -4.85
CA ASP A 91 -0.25 -11.98 -4.89
C ASP A 91 -1.25 -11.55 -3.81
N ALA A 92 -0.78 -11.27 -2.61
CA ALA A 92 -1.62 -10.77 -1.52
C ALA A 92 -2.26 -9.40 -1.85
N VAL A 93 -1.49 -8.46 -2.39
CA VAL A 93 -2.00 -7.15 -2.80
C VAL A 93 -3.01 -7.29 -3.95
N LYS A 94 -2.75 -8.17 -4.91
CA LYS A 94 -3.69 -8.44 -6.01
C LYS A 94 -5.03 -8.96 -5.48
N ASN A 95 -5.00 -9.93 -4.57
CA ASN A 95 -6.21 -10.49 -3.95
C ASN A 95 -6.94 -9.45 -3.09
N PHE A 96 -6.21 -8.61 -2.36
CA PHE A 96 -6.78 -7.51 -1.59
C PHE A 96 -7.52 -6.51 -2.49
N ILE A 97 -6.93 -6.12 -3.62
CA ILE A 97 -7.54 -5.18 -4.56
C ILE A 97 -8.81 -5.80 -5.16
N ASN A 98 -8.73 -7.03 -5.68
CA ASN A 98 -9.89 -7.71 -6.27
C ASN A 98 -11.04 -7.83 -5.27
N SER A 99 -10.77 -8.26 -4.03
CA SER A 99 -11.81 -8.38 -2.99
C SER A 99 -12.40 -7.04 -2.56
N THR A 100 -11.67 -5.94 -2.73
CA THR A 100 -12.16 -4.59 -2.46
C THR A 100 -13.06 -4.07 -3.58
N GLU A 101 -12.79 -4.46 -4.83
CA GLU A 101 -13.63 -4.13 -5.99
C GLU A 101 -14.95 -4.90 -5.96
N GLU A 102 -14.92 -6.21 -5.71
CA GLU A 102 -16.13 -7.04 -5.56
C GLU A 102 -17.08 -6.54 -4.47
N LYS A 103 -16.54 -6.00 -3.37
CA LYS A 103 -17.34 -5.41 -2.28
C LYS A 103 -17.99 -4.07 -2.63
N ASN A 104 -17.47 -3.34 -3.63
CA ASN A 104 -18.08 -2.09 -4.07
C ASN A 104 -19.20 -2.31 -5.10
N GLU A 105 -19.28 -3.50 -5.71
CA GLU A 105 -20.32 -3.86 -6.70
C GLU A 105 -21.57 -4.50 -6.08
N ARG A 106 -21.55 -4.76 -4.77
CA ARG A 106 -22.68 -5.25 -3.98
C ARG A 106 -23.27 -4.14 -3.11
#